data_AF-A0A8U0M690-F1
#
_entry.id   AF-A0A8U0M690-F1
#
_cell.length_a   1.000
_cell.length_b   1.000
_cell.length_c   1.000
_cell.angle_alpha   90.00
_cell.angle_beta   90.00
_cell.angle_gamma   90.00
#
_symmetry.space_group_name_H-M   'P 1'
#
loop_
_entity.id
_entity.type
_entity.pdbx_description
1 polymer ?
#
loop_
_entity_poly.entity_id
_entity_poly.type
_entity_poly.pdbx_seq_one_letter_code
_entity_poly.pdbx_strand_id
1 'polypeptide(L)'
;MATLAQSTQYTVTKNSTWLNRYTQFTTAAEFNRLGWAATALTIQGCILSPVHILLMSVYGGGDWQFLVSMLCFLLVLVPILSALPVKYIFPAFGISLLVHLSMILLNLL
;
A
#
# COMPACT_ATOMS: atom_id res chain seq x y z
N MET A 1 -44.84 -39.90 25.53
CA MET A 1 -44.01 -39.76 24.32
C MET A 1 -43.25 -38.46 24.44
N ALA A 2 -41.96 -38.53 24.75
CA ALA A 2 -41.08 -37.37 24.83
C ALA A 2 -40.42 -37.16 23.47
N THR A 3 -40.78 -36.09 22.76
CA THR A 3 -40.15 -35.72 21.49
C THR A 3 -38.92 -34.87 21.81
N LEU A 4 -37.72 -35.41 21.62
CA LEU A 4 -36.47 -34.66 21.74
C LEU A 4 -36.38 -33.66 20.57
N ALA A 5 -36.49 -32.37 20.86
CA ALA A 5 -36.15 -31.30 19.93
C ALA A 5 -34.63 -31.08 20.00
N GLN A 6 -33.88 -31.73 19.11
CA GLN A 6 -32.44 -31.49 18.98
C GLN A 6 -32.23 -30.22 18.15
N SER A 7 -31.86 -29.12 18.81
CA SER A 7 -31.48 -27.88 18.13
C SER A 7 -30.11 -28.05 17.47
N THR A 8 -30.09 -28.28 16.15
CA THR A 8 -28.88 -28.23 15.35
C THR A 8 -28.35 -26.79 15.34
N GLN A 9 -27.40 -26.49 16.24
CA GLN A 9 -26.60 -25.28 16.10
C GLN A 9 -25.67 -25.47 14.90
N TYR A 10 -26.07 -24.93 13.76
CA TYR A 10 -25.18 -24.76 12.61
C TYR A 10 -24.10 -23.74 12.99
N THR A 11 -22.90 -24.23 13.34
CA THR A 11 -21.71 -23.37 13.39
C THR A 11 -21.40 -22.97 11.96
N VAL A 12 -21.87 -21.79 11.54
CA VAL A 12 -21.39 -21.16 10.31
C VAL A 12 -19.93 -20.83 10.56
N THR A 13 -19.03 -21.73 10.16
CA THR A 13 -17.61 -21.43 10.02
C THR A 13 -17.54 -20.26 9.04
N LYS A 14 -17.44 -19.03 9.55
CA LYS A 14 -17.12 -17.87 8.73
C LYS A 14 -15.73 -18.15 8.16
N ASN A 15 -15.69 -18.75 6.97
CA ASN A 15 -14.49 -18.79 6.15
C ASN A 15 -14.05 -17.33 6.03
N SER A 16 -13.02 -16.99 6.78
CA SER A 16 -12.47 -15.65 6.85
C SER A 16 -11.76 -15.40 5.52
N THR A 17 -12.52 -14.97 4.50
CA THR A 17 -12.00 -14.60 3.19
C THR A 17 -10.92 -13.53 3.36
N TRP A 18 -9.86 -13.59 2.54
CA TRP A 18 -8.74 -12.63 2.57
C TRP A 18 -9.22 -11.18 2.52
N LEU A 19 -10.25 -10.89 1.72
CA LEU A 19 -10.91 -9.58 1.66
C LEU A 19 -11.46 -9.11 3.01
N ASN A 20 -12.03 -10.02 3.80
CA ASN A 20 -12.63 -9.70 5.10
C ASN A 20 -11.54 -9.42 6.16
N ARG A 21 -10.38 -10.07 6.04
CA ARG A 21 -9.20 -9.74 6.86
C ARG A 21 -8.59 -8.41 6.46
N TYR A 22 -8.50 -8.12 5.16
CA TYR A 22 -7.99 -6.85 4.66
C TYR A 22 -8.87 -5.67 5.11
N THR A 23 -10.19 -5.78 4.98
CA THR A 23 -11.10 -4.73 5.45
C THR A 23 -10.97 -4.51 6.95
N GLN A 24 -10.96 -5.57 7.77
CA GLN A 24 -10.72 -5.44 9.22
C GLN A 24 -9.39 -4.78 9.55
N PHE A 25 -8.31 -5.11 8.83
CA PHE A 25 -7.00 -4.47 9.01
C PHE A 25 -7.06 -2.98 8.65
N THR A 26 -7.66 -2.63 7.50
CA THR A 26 -7.77 -1.22 7.11
C THR A 26 -8.63 -0.41 8.06
N THR A 27 -9.69 -1.00 8.63
CA THR A 27 -10.55 -0.36 9.64
C THR A 27 -9.81 -0.16 10.97
N ALA A 28 -8.99 -1.13 11.41
CA ALA A 28 -8.15 -0.96 12.59
C ALA A 28 -7.02 0.08 12.36
N ALA A 29 -6.48 0.14 11.14
CA ALA A 29 -5.41 1.06 10.75
C ALA A 29 -5.87 2.52 10.62
N GLU A 30 -7.18 2.78 10.44
CA GLU A 30 -7.75 4.14 10.38
C GLU A 30 -7.44 4.97 11.63
N PHE A 31 -7.41 4.37 12.82
CA PHE A 31 -7.09 5.08 14.06
C PHE A 31 -5.69 5.74 14.00
N ASN A 32 -4.74 5.10 13.33
CA ASN A 32 -3.39 5.61 13.13
C ASN A 32 -3.16 6.08 11.68
N ARG A 33 -4.19 6.63 11.02
CA ARG A 33 -4.10 7.09 9.63
C ARG A 33 -2.93 8.05 9.39
N LEU A 34 -2.70 8.98 10.32
CA LEU A 34 -1.59 9.94 10.22
C LEU A 34 -0.23 9.25 10.36
N GLY A 35 -0.10 8.28 11.27
CA GLY A 35 1.14 7.50 11.39
C GLY A 35 1.45 6.71 10.12
N TRP A 36 0.43 6.10 9.50
CA TRP A 36 0.60 5.39 8.23
C TRP A 36 0.94 6.34 7.07
N ALA A 37 0.27 7.49 6.97
CA ALA A 37 0.56 8.50 5.96
C ALA A 37 1.98 9.08 6.11
N ALA A 38 2.39 9.39 7.34
CA ALA A 38 3.74 9.88 7.63
C ALA A 38 4.78 8.83 7.27
N THR A 39 4.57 7.57 7.66
CA THR A 39 5.50 6.47 7.32
C THR A 39 5.63 6.28 5.81
N ALA A 40 4.51 6.29 5.07
CA ALA A 40 4.52 6.18 3.61
C ALA A 40 5.30 7.35 2.97
N LEU A 41 5.07 8.59 3.43
CA LEU A 41 5.80 9.76 2.95
C LEU A 41 7.30 9.69 3.26
N THR A 42 7.68 9.28 4.47
CA THR A 42 9.09 9.17 4.85
C THR A 42 9.80 8.11 4.03
N ILE A 43 9.20 6.92 3.88
CA ILE A 43 9.82 5.87 3.07
C ILE A 43 9.96 6.33 1.62
N GLN A 44 8.91 6.94 1.07
CA GLN A 44 8.92 7.31 -0.33
C GLN A 44 9.82 8.51 -0.64
N GLY A 45 9.64 9.61 0.09
CA GLY A 45 10.38 10.85 -0.14
C GLY A 45 11.82 10.80 0.36
N CYS A 46 12.11 10.05 1.44
CA CYS A 46 13.43 10.05 2.05
C CYS A 46 14.26 8.80 1.73
N ILE A 47 13.65 7.69 1.30
CA ILE A 47 14.39 6.47 0.95
C ILE A 47 14.31 6.21 -0.54
N LEU A 48 13.11 6.07 -1.11
CA LEU A 48 12.95 5.71 -2.53
C LEU A 48 13.46 6.81 -3.46
N SER A 49 13.09 8.07 -3.24
CA SER A 49 13.51 9.16 -4.13
C SER A 49 15.03 9.37 -4.17
N PRO A 50 15.76 9.45 -3.03
CA PRO A 50 17.21 9.59 -3.07
C PRO A 50 17.91 8.38 -3.68
N VAL A 51 17.44 7.16 -3.40
CA VAL A 51 17.99 5.93 -3.99
C VAL A 51 17.81 5.92 -5.51
N HIS A 52 16.64 6.33 -6.00
CA HIS A 52 16.37 6.39 -7.43
C HIS A 52 17.26 7.44 -8.13
N ILE A 53 17.40 8.64 -7.56
CA ILE A 53 18.27 9.69 -8.11
C ILE A 53 19.73 9.27 -8.10
N LEU A 54 20.20 8.59 -7.03
CA LEU A 54 21.56 8.05 -6.97
C LEU A 54 21.81 6.99 -8.03
N LEU A 55 20.87 6.06 -8.24
CA LEU A 55 20.99 5.09 -9.33
C LEU A 55 21.04 5.78 -10.70
N MET A 56 20.17 6.77 -10.91
CA MET A 56 20.14 7.55 -12.14
C MET A 56 21.48 8.26 -12.40
N SER A 57 22.14 8.77 -11.35
CA SER A 57 23.44 9.46 -11.49
C SER A 57 24.60 8.49 -11.76
N VAL A 58 24.53 7.25 -11.29
CA VAL A 58 25.60 6.24 -11.44
C VAL A 58 25.48 5.48 -12.75
N TYR A 59 24.27 5.06 -13.13
CA TYR A 59 24.02 4.22 -14.31
C TYR A 59 23.58 5.00 -15.55
N GLY A 60 23.31 6.31 -15.39
CA GLY A 60 22.91 7.17 -16.50
C GLY A 60 21.46 6.95 -16.91
N GLY A 61 20.51 7.35 -16.06
CA GLY A 61 19.09 7.24 -16.37
C GLY A 61 18.56 8.42 -17.21
N GLY A 62 17.52 8.16 -18.01
CA GLY A 62 16.90 9.15 -18.89
C GLY A 62 15.84 10.01 -18.18
N ASP A 63 15.58 11.21 -18.72
CA ASP A 63 14.61 12.17 -18.15
C ASP A 63 13.19 11.59 -17.95
N TRP A 64 12.83 10.58 -18.74
CA TRP A 64 11.55 9.88 -18.62
C TRP A 64 11.42 9.11 -17.29
N GLN A 65 12.51 8.60 -16.73
CA GLN A 65 12.51 7.89 -15.44
C GLN A 65 12.23 8.84 -14.29
N PHE A 66 12.83 10.03 -14.35
CA PHE A 66 12.57 11.11 -13.40
C PHE A 66 11.10 11.56 -13.45
N LEU A 67 10.54 11.71 -14.66
CA LEU A 67 9.13 12.05 -14.83
C LEU A 67 8.20 10.98 -14.23
N VAL A 68 8.47 9.69 -14.49
CA VAL A 68 7.67 8.59 -13.91
C VAL A 68 7.80 8.56 -12.38
N SER A 69 9.00 8.78 -11.84
CA SER A 69 9.21 8.86 -10.38
C SER A 69 8.38 9.98 -9.75
N MET A 70 8.32 11.16 -10.38
CA MET A 70 7.49 12.28 -9.93
C MET A 70 5.99 11.98 -9.97
N LEU A 71 5.50 11.33 -11.04
CA LEU A 71 4.10 10.89 -11.09
C LEU A 71 3.78 9.89 -9.97
N CYS A 72 4.71 8.98 -9.69
CA CYS A 72 4.56 8.01 -8.62
C CYS A 72 4.51 8.67 -7.23
N PHE A 73 5.33 9.70 -7.01
CA PHE A 73 5.30 10.50 -5.80
C PHE A 73 3.96 11.22 -5.63
N LEU A 74 3.45 11.83 -6.70
CA LEU A 74 2.13 12.46 -6.72
C LEU A 74 1.01 11.47 -6.37
N LEU A 75 1.08 10.25 -6.89
CA LEU A 75 0.08 9.19 -6.67
C LEU A 75 -0.08 8.85 -5.18
N VAL A 76 0.98 8.99 -4.37
CA VAL A 76 0.93 8.74 -2.92
C VAL A 76 0.63 10.01 -2.13
N LEU A 77 1.10 11.16 -2.59
CA LEU A 77 0.77 12.45 -1.97
C LEU A 77 -0.72 12.79 -2.06
N VAL A 78 -1.38 12.51 -3.20
CA VAL A 78 -2.79 12.87 -3.41
C VAL A 78 -3.71 12.24 -2.36
N PRO A 79 -3.67 10.91 -2.09
CA PRO A 79 -4.43 10.30 -1.01
C PRO A 79 -4.16 10.88 0.37
N ILE A 80 -2.90 11.22 0.64
CA ILE A 80 -2.46 11.72 1.95
C ILE A 80 -2.97 13.15 2.18
N LEU A 81 -2.78 14.05 1.20
CA LEU A 81 -3.23 15.43 1.27
C LEU A 81 -4.76 15.55 1.20
N SER A 82 -5.42 14.65 0.46
CA SER A 82 -6.88 14.57 0.40
C SER A 82 -7.50 13.93 1.66
N ALA A 83 -6.70 13.55 2.66
CA ALA A 83 -7.15 12.87 3.88
C ALA A 83 -8.04 11.64 3.60
N LEU A 84 -7.76 10.93 2.50
CA LEU A 84 -8.50 9.74 2.09
C LEU A 84 -8.30 8.60 3.11
N PRO A 85 -9.28 7.67 3.22
CA PRO A 85 -9.16 6.55 4.16
C PRO A 85 -7.99 5.64 3.81
N VAL A 86 -7.45 4.97 4.83
CA VAL A 86 -6.21 4.15 4.75
C VAL A 86 -6.28 3.07 3.67
N LYS A 87 -7.49 2.62 3.32
CA LYS A 87 -7.74 1.68 2.22
C LYS A 87 -7.21 2.13 0.86
N TYR A 88 -7.05 3.45 0.64
CA TYR A 88 -6.49 4.01 -0.59
C TYR A 88 -5.00 4.36 -0.47
N ILE A 89 -4.53 4.67 0.73
CA ILE A 89 -3.12 5.01 1.00
C ILE A 89 -2.23 3.79 0.77
N PHE A 90 -2.59 2.62 1.32
CA PHE A 90 -1.82 1.40 1.15
C PHE A 90 -1.62 0.95 -0.30
N PRO A 91 -2.68 0.82 -1.14
CA PRO A 91 -2.49 0.41 -2.53
C PRO A 91 -1.73 1.47 -3.34
N ALA A 92 -1.97 2.77 -3.07
CA ALA A 92 -1.20 3.84 -3.72
C ALA A 92 0.30 3.72 -3.42
N PHE A 93 0.66 3.55 -2.15
CA PHE A 93 2.04 3.34 -1.72
C PHE A 93 2.63 2.04 -2.30
N GLY A 94 1.88 0.95 -2.28
CA GLY A 94 2.33 -0.33 -2.82
C GLY A 94 2.61 -0.29 -4.33
N ILE A 95 1.74 0.34 -5.11
CA ILE A 95 1.96 0.58 -6.54
C ILE A 95 3.21 1.43 -6.74
N SER A 96 3.37 2.50 -5.96
CA SER A 96 4.52 3.38 -6.12
C SER A 96 5.85 2.72 -5.78
N LEU A 97 5.85 1.87 -4.75
CA LEU A 97 7.02 1.09 -4.36
C LEU A 97 7.40 0.12 -5.49
N LEU A 98 6.43 -0.60 -6.05
CA LEU A 98 6.69 -1.52 -7.17
C LEU A 98 7.26 -0.81 -8.40
N VAL A 99 6.74 0.37 -8.75
CA VAL A 99 7.25 1.14 -9.89
C VAL A 99 8.66 1.66 -9.64
N HIS A 100 8.96 2.16 -8.44
CA HIS A 100 10.34 2.56 -8.13
C HIS A 100 11.29 1.37 -8.16
N LEU A 101 10.88 0.22 -7.62
CA LEU A 101 11.68 -0.99 -7.59
C LEU A 101 11.94 -1.54 -9.00
N SER A 102 10.94 -1.50 -9.89
CA SER A 102 11.12 -1.90 -11.28
C SER A 102 12.07 -0.97 -12.05
N MET A 103 12.01 0.34 -11.81
CA MET A 103 12.95 1.29 -12.43
C MET A 103 14.38 1.13 -11.93
N ILE A 104 14.56 0.81 -10.64
CA ILE A 104 15.86 0.47 -10.07
C ILE A 104 16.40 -0.78 -10.75
N LEU A 105 15.57 -1.81 -10.93
CA LEU A 105 15.97 -3.05 -11.60
C LEU A 105 16.33 -2.80 -13.08
N LEU A 106 15.58 -1.96 -13.79
CA LEU A 106 15.86 -1.60 -15.18
C LEU A 106 17.15 -0.79 -15.38
N ASN A 107 17.55 0.02 -14.40
CA ASN A 107 18.84 0.73 -14.47
C ASN A 107 20.03 -0.18 -14.12
N LEU A 108 19.79 -1.24 -13.34
CA LEU A 108 20.85 -2.16 -12.91
C LEU A 108 21.16 -3.24 -13.96
N LEU A 109 20.18 -3.60 -14.81
CA LEU A 109 20.29 -4.62 -15.85
C LEU A 109 20.80 -4.02 -17.18
#